data_AF-A0A5N7DTW6-F1
#
_entry.id   AF-A0A5N7DTW6-F1
#
_cell.length_a   1.000
_cell.length_b   1.000
_cell.length_c   1.000
_cell.angle_alpha   90.00
_cell.angle_beta   90.00
_cell.angle_gamma   90.00
#
_symmetry.space_group_name_H-M   'P 1'
#
loop_
_entity.id
_entity.type
_entity.pdbx_description
1 polymer ?
#
loop_
_entity_poly.entity_id
_entity_poly.type
_entity_poly.pdbx_seq_one_letter_code
_entity_poly.pdbx_strand_id
1 'polypeptide(L)'
;MAVKPLTQKPKPNLLRQFSNFISTVTGLEKTCRLIQSFAQIVIQLNIPPGSTTTAQWETAISQIALTRRFFRFFAFINCFSQVYELLGGAQSLGLFMTLVEIGRWSCLGLYLVLEDLTILHALGVHPVAWNTPVLVEAFKFWFYSLALSVFGAVCGLLFTSSSPASNKTSNNEKTKENKNAEKTAPNTDDSQAKAQRTALMKRIVADGCDLLIPGVFVGWMQISDLMISVTMVISTVVSGGDAWVKAQE
;
A
#
# COMPACT_ATOMS: atom_id res chain seq x y z
N MET A 1 11.84 43.32 14.17
CA MET A 1 11.38 41.92 14.14
C MET A 1 12.46 41.08 13.50
N ALA A 2 13.19 40.28 14.29
CA ALA A 2 14.24 39.41 13.76
C ALA A 2 13.61 38.19 13.09
N VAL A 3 13.87 38.01 11.80
CA VAL A 3 13.50 36.80 11.06
C VAL A 3 14.37 35.66 11.60
N LYS A 4 13.73 34.73 12.31
CA LYS A 4 14.38 33.53 12.83
C LYS A 4 14.77 32.64 11.64
N PRO A 5 16.06 32.32 11.42
CA PRO A 5 16.43 31.44 10.32
C PRO A 5 15.83 30.06 10.58
N LEU A 6 15.16 29.49 9.58
CA LEU A 6 14.77 28.08 9.57
C LEU A 6 16.04 27.24 9.55
N THR A 7 16.54 26.87 10.72
CA THR A 7 17.60 25.86 10.85
C THR A 7 17.07 24.53 10.36
N GLN A 8 17.36 24.20 9.11
CA GLN A 8 17.06 22.90 8.52
C GLN A 8 17.84 21.83 9.29
N LYS A 9 17.12 20.99 10.04
CA LYS A 9 17.70 19.91 10.85
C LYS A 9 18.54 19.01 9.92
N PRO A 10 19.81 18.69 10.26
CA PRO A 10 20.66 17.87 9.40
C PRO A 10 20.01 16.52 9.15
N LYS A 11 20.05 16.06 7.89
CA LYS A 11 19.47 14.77 7.49
C LYS A 11 20.11 13.67 8.35
N PRO A 12 19.32 12.86 9.07
CA PRO A 12 19.87 11.83 9.95
C PRO A 12 20.68 10.79 9.15
N ASN A 13 21.71 10.21 9.77
CA ASN A 13 22.48 9.12 9.16
C ASN A 13 21.58 7.93 8.80
N LEU A 14 21.99 7.09 7.83
CA LEU A 14 21.16 5.98 7.32
C LEU A 14 20.68 5.02 8.41
N LEU A 15 21.51 4.71 9.40
CA LEU A 15 21.13 3.85 10.53
C LEU A 15 19.98 4.46 11.34
N ARG A 16 20.00 5.79 11.54
CA ARG A 16 18.94 6.50 12.25
C ARG A 16 17.65 6.53 11.43
N GLN A 17 17.75 6.74 10.10
CA GLN A 17 16.59 6.66 9.22
C GLN A 17 15.95 5.27 9.21
N PHE A 18 16.78 4.22 9.19
CA PHE A 18 16.33 2.84 9.27
C PHE A 18 15.68 2.54 10.63
N SER A 19 16.28 3.01 11.72
CA SER A 19 15.68 2.92 13.05
C SER A 19 14.30 3.55 13.09
N ASN A 20 14.14 4.78 12.55
CA ASN A 20 12.84 5.44 12.49
C ASN A 20 11.82 4.64 11.68
N PHE A 21 12.24 4.07 10.55
CA PHE A 21 11.38 3.24 9.71
C PHE A 21 10.89 1.98 10.43
N ILE A 22 11.78 1.22 11.06
CA ILE A 22 11.45 0.03 11.84
C ILE A 22 10.67 0.36 13.12
N SER A 23 10.74 1.59 13.63
CA SER A 23 9.87 2.01 14.74
C SER A 23 8.39 2.14 14.33
N THR A 24 8.08 2.11 13.04
CA THR A 24 6.69 2.11 12.54
C THR A 24 6.21 0.69 12.24
N VAL A 25 4.94 0.42 12.53
CA VAL A 25 4.30 -0.87 12.20
C VAL A 25 4.37 -1.17 10.71
N THR A 26 4.13 -0.16 9.86
CA THR A 26 4.27 -0.29 8.39
C THR A 26 5.69 -0.64 7.99
N GLY A 27 6.71 -0.03 8.59
CA GLY A 27 8.10 -0.32 8.26
C GLY A 27 8.53 -1.73 8.69
N LEU A 28 8.07 -2.20 9.85
CA LEU A 28 8.26 -3.58 10.28
C LEU A 28 7.61 -4.58 9.33
N GLU A 29 6.34 -4.37 8.97
CA GLU A 29 5.61 -5.24 8.05
C GLU A 29 6.32 -5.35 6.69
N LYS A 30 6.74 -4.21 6.12
CA LYS A 30 7.46 -4.17 4.84
C LYS A 30 8.84 -4.81 4.92
N THR A 31 9.55 -4.62 6.03
CA THR A 31 10.86 -5.26 6.25
C THR A 31 10.70 -6.79 6.32
N CYS A 32 9.74 -7.27 7.10
CA CYS A 32 9.41 -8.70 7.14
C CYS A 32 9.00 -9.24 5.77
N ARG A 33 8.18 -8.50 5.02
CA ARG A 33 7.77 -8.88 3.65
C ARG A 33 8.96 -9.00 2.70
N LEU A 34 9.91 -8.08 2.83
CA LEU A 34 11.12 -8.07 2.02
C LEU A 34 12.01 -9.27 2.35
N ILE A 35 12.23 -9.54 3.64
CA ILE A 35 12.99 -10.73 4.09
C ILE A 35 12.32 -12.01 3.60
N GLN A 36 11.00 -12.13 3.75
CA GLN A 36 10.21 -13.26 3.27
C GLN A 36 10.40 -13.50 1.76
N SER A 37 10.24 -12.46 0.95
CA SER A 37 10.33 -12.58 -0.51
C SER A 37 11.75 -12.91 -0.99
N PHE A 38 12.79 -12.31 -0.39
CA PHE A 38 14.17 -12.67 -0.70
C PHE A 38 14.50 -14.12 -0.31
N ALA A 39 14.09 -14.55 0.88
CA ALA A 39 14.30 -15.93 1.32
C ALA A 39 13.63 -16.92 0.34
N GLN A 40 12.43 -16.61 -0.15
CA GLN A 40 11.74 -17.46 -1.12
C GLN A 40 12.47 -17.52 -2.46
N ILE A 41 13.04 -16.41 -2.95
CA ILE A 41 13.90 -16.42 -4.16
C ILE A 41 15.12 -17.33 -3.95
N VAL A 42 15.78 -17.23 -2.78
CA VAL A 42 16.98 -18.03 -2.47
C VAL A 42 16.66 -19.53 -2.49
N ILE A 43 15.53 -19.93 -1.89
CA ILE A 43 15.05 -21.32 -1.92
C ILE A 43 14.90 -21.79 -3.37
N GLN A 44 14.16 -21.03 -4.20
CA GLN A 44 13.83 -21.44 -5.56
C GLN A 44 15.02 -21.51 -6.51
N LEU A 45 16.11 -20.80 -6.21
CA LEU A 45 17.30 -20.76 -7.06
C LEU A 45 18.42 -21.71 -6.62
N ASN A 46 18.54 -22.00 -5.33
CA ASN A 46 19.76 -22.62 -4.78
C ASN A 46 19.51 -23.94 -4.04
N ILE A 47 18.27 -24.25 -3.66
CA ILE A 47 17.98 -25.39 -2.79
C ILE A 47 17.20 -26.45 -3.57
N PRO A 48 17.68 -27.70 -3.63
CA PRO A 48 16.94 -28.78 -4.27
C PRO A 48 15.55 -28.97 -3.63
N PRO A 49 14.51 -29.18 -4.45
CA PRO A 49 13.15 -29.40 -3.94
C PRO A 49 13.11 -30.69 -3.09
N GLY A 50 12.37 -30.65 -1.99
CA GLY A 50 12.20 -31.81 -1.10
C GLY A 50 13.34 -32.07 -0.11
N SER A 51 14.34 -31.18 -0.01
CA SER A 51 15.37 -31.29 1.03
C SER A 51 14.82 -30.91 2.41
N THR A 52 15.41 -31.45 3.48
CA THR A 52 15.08 -31.05 4.86
C THR A 52 15.33 -29.56 5.10
N THR A 53 16.35 -29.00 4.45
CA THR A 53 16.68 -27.57 4.50
C THR A 53 15.56 -26.73 3.88
N THR A 54 14.96 -27.17 2.77
CA THR A 54 13.82 -26.49 2.15
C THR A 54 12.66 -26.36 3.13
N ALA A 55 12.27 -27.46 3.79
CA ALA A 55 11.16 -27.48 4.73
C ALA A 55 11.39 -26.56 5.95
N GLN A 56 12.62 -26.50 6.47
CA GLN A 56 12.99 -25.59 7.57
C GLN A 56 12.86 -24.12 7.15
N TRP A 57 13.33 -23.77 5.96
CA TRP A 57 13.24 -22.41 5.44
C TRP A 57 11.80 -22.00 5.11
N GLU A 58 11.00 -22.90 4.54
CA GLU A 58 9.57 -22.68 4.32
C GLU A 58 8.81 -22.46 5.63
N THR A 59 9.18 -23.19 6.67
CA THR A 59 8.62 -23.00 8.02
C THR A 59 8.99 -21.61 8.55
N ALA A 60 10.26 -21.21 8.46
CA ALA A 60 10.71 -19.88 8.90
C ALA A 60 10.00 -18.75 8.14
N ILE A 61 9.86 -18.89 6.81
CA ILE A 61 9.13 -17.96 5.95
C ILE A 61 7.66 -17.86 6.37
N SER A 62 7.02 -18.99 6.68
CA SER A 62 5.63 -19.02 7.14
C SER A 62 5.45 -18.30 8.48
N GLN A 63 6.40 -18.41 9.41
CA GLN A 63 6.38 -17.67 10.67
C GLN A 63 6.57 -16.16 10.47
N ILE A 64 7.41 -15.75 9.52
CA ILE A 64 7.55 -14.33 9.14
C ILE A 64 6.25 -13.81 8.52
N ALA A 65 5.60 -14.61 7.66
CA ALA A 65 4.31 -14.26 7.08
C ALA A 65 3.22 -14.11 8.17
N LEU A 66 3.20 -15.01 9.15
CA LEU A 66 2.30 -14.93 10.31
C LEU A 66 2.57 -13.69 11.16
N THR A 67 3.84 -13.36 11.41
CA THR A 67 4.25 -12.14 12.13
C THR A 67 3.70 -10.90 11.44
N ARG A 68 3.76 -10.85 10.10
CA ARG A 68 3.17 -9.74 9.33
C ARG A 68 1.68 -9.64 9.57
N ARG A 69 0.93 -10.74 9.64
CA ARG A 69 -0.51 -10.72 9.95
C ARG A 69 -0.78 -10.03 11.28
N PHE A 70 -0.01 -10.32 12.32
CA PHE A 70 -0.15 -9.64 13.62
C PHE A 70 0.03 -8.12 13.53
N PHE A 71 1.00 -7.63 12.74
CA PHE A 71 1.20 -6.19 12.56
C PHE A 71 -0.02 -5.48 11.93
N ARG A 72 -0.84 -6.21 11.18
CA ARG A 72 -2.02 -5.69 10.46
C ARG A 72 -3.35 -6.15 11.05
N PHE A 73 -3.34 -6.83 12.20
CA PHE A 73 -4.52 -7.46 12.81
C PHE A 73 -5.71 -6.51 13.05
N PHE A 74 -5.46 -5.22 13.26
CA PHE A 74 -6.52 -4.20 13.40
C PHE A 74 -6.60 -3.25 12.22
N ALA A 75 -5.88 -3.51 11.13
CA ALA A 75 -5.85 -2.64 9.96
C ALA A 75 -7.21 -2.56 9.24
N PHE A 76 -8.11 -3.52 9.46
CA PHE A 76 -9.47 -3.48 8.91
C PHE A 76 -10.27 -2.28 9.43
N ILE A 77 -10.00 -1.83 10.66
CA ILE A 77 -10.66 -0.67 11.27
C ILE A 77 -10.37 0.59 10.45
N ASN A 78 -9.11 0.77 10.03
CA ASN A 78 -8.72 1.88 9.17
C ASN A 78 -9.43 1.80 7.82
N CYS A 79 -9.61 0.60 7.26
CA CYS A 79 -10.32 0.42 6.00
C CYS A 79 -11.79 0.85 6.12
N PHE A 80 -12.48 0.44 7.19
CA PHE A 80 -13.88 0.83 7.40
C PHE A 80 -14.04 2.30 7.80
N SER A 81 -13.07 2.90 8.50
CA SER A 81 -13.04 4.36 8.74
C SER A 81 -13.02 5.12 7.42
N GLN A 82 -12.20 4.69 6.47
CA GLN A 82 -12.13 5.31 5.13
C GLN A 82 -13.46 5.17 4.36
N VAL A 83 -14.13 4.02 4.47
CA VAL A 83 -15.47 3.83 3.88
C VAL A 83 -16.47 4.81 4.51
N TYR A 84 -16.47 4.94 5.84
CA TYR A 84 -17.36 5.84 6.57
C TYR A 84 -17.14 7.31 6.18
N GLU A 85 -15.89 7.74 6.08
CA GLU A 85 -15.51 9.10 5.64
C GLU A 85 -16.01 9.40 4.20
N LEU A 86 -15.86 8.44 3.28
CA LEU A 86 -16.33 8.58 1.89
C LEU A 86 -17.87 8.65 1.79
N LEU A 87 -18.59 7.92 2.65
CA LEU A 87 -20.05 8.01 2.75
C LEU A 87 -20.50 9.35 3.36
N GLY A 88 -19.70 9.92 4.27
CA GLY A 88 -20.02 11.13 5.04
C GLY A 88 -19.96 12.47 4.27
N GLY A 89 -19.62 12.48 2.98
CA GLY A 89 -19.86 13.65 2.11
C GLY A 89 -18.65 14.32 1.47
N ALA A 90 -17.46 13.70 1.45
CA ALA A 90 -16.29 14.26 0.74
C ALA A 90 -16.28 13.91 -0.76
N GLN A 91 -17.30 14.33 -1.54
CA GLN A 91 -17.34 14.11 -2.99
C GLN A 91 -16.53 15.18 -3.74
N SER A 92 -15.21 15.10 -3.61
CA SER A 92 -14.28 15.84 -4.48
C SER A 92 -14.01 15.10 -5.80
N LEU A 93 -14.16 13.77 -5.80
CA LEU A 93 -14.17 12.92 -6.99
C LEU A 93 -15.63 12.60 -7.38
N GLY A 94 -15.92 12.54 -8.68
CA GLY A 94 -17.26 12.20 -9.18
C GLY A 94 -17.80 10.89 -8.59
N LEU A 95 -19.13 10.79 -8.48
CA LEU A 95 -19.85 9.70 -7.79
C LEU A 95 -19.32 8.30 -8.12
N PHE A 96 -19.01 8.03 -9.39
CA PHE A 96 -18.46 6.76 -9.83
C PHE A 96 -17.13 6.41 -9.17
N MET A 97 -16.19 7.36 -9.09
CA MET A 97 -14.88 7.12 -8.48
C MET A 97 -14.99 6.95 -6.97
N THR A 98 -15.91 7.66 -6.33
CA THR A 98 -16.21 7.47 -4.91
C THR A 98 -16.72 6.05 -4.64
N LEU A 99 -17.59 5.51 -5.52
CA LEU A 99 -18.04 4.11 -5.42
C LEU A 99 -16.89 3.11 -5.60
N VAL A 100 -15.97 3.35 -6.55
CA VAL A 100 -14.77 2.51 -6.73
C VAL A 100 -13.91 2.50 -5.46
N GLU A 101 -13.67 3.66 -4.85
CA GLU A 101 -12.88 3.76 -3.62
C GLU A 101 -13.60 3.14 -2.40
N ILE A 102 -14.92 3.31 -2.28
CA ILE A 102 -15.72 2.61 -1.25
C ILE A 102 -15.61 1.09 -1.44
N GLY A 103 -15.78 0.60 -2.66
CA GLY A 103 -15.68 -0.82 -2.98
C GLY A 103 -14.28 -1.37 -2.65
N ARG A 104 -13.23 -0.63 -3.01
CA ARG A 104 -11.85 -0.99 -2.72
C ARG A 104 -11.61 -1.15 -1.22
N TRP A 105 -11.95 -0.14 -0.42
CA TRP A 105 -11.72 -0.17 1.03
C TRP A 105 -12.60 -1.22 1.72
N SER A 106 -13.83 -1.42 1.27
CA SER A 106 -14.73 -2.45 1.79
C SER A 106 -14.17 -3.85 1.54
N CYS A 107 -13.71 -4.15 0.33
CA CYS A 107 -13.09 -5.43 -0.01
C CYS A 107 -11.78 -5.64 0.78
N LEU A 108 -10.96 -4.60 0.93
CA LEU A 108 -9.71 -4.70 1.71
C LEU A 108 -9.99 -5.00 3.18
N GLY A 109 -10.97 -4.30 3.75
CA GLY A 109 -11.40 -4.51 5.14
C GLY A 109 -11.93 -5.92 5.36
N LEU A 110 -12.76 -6.43 4.44
CA LEU A 110 -13.31 -7.78 4.53
C LEU A 110 -12.23 -8.86 4.38
N TYR A 111 -11.25 -8.66 3.49
CA TYR A 111 -10.07 -9.53 3.41
C TYR A 111 -9.35 -9.63 4.77
N LEU A 112 -9.06 -8.48 5.40
CA LEU A 112 -8.37 -8.43 6.67
C LEU A 112 -9.17 -9.16 7.76
N VAL A 113 -10.47 -8.86 7.89
CA VAL A 113 -11.35 -9.53 8.85
C VAL A 113 -11.33 -11.06 8.66
N LEU A 114 -11.51 -11.54 7.43
CA LEU A 114 -11.54 -12.98 7.16
C LEU A 114 -10.17 -13.63 7.39
N GLU A 115 -9.07 -12.95 7.09
CA GLU A 115 -7.72 -13.45 7.40
C GLU A 115 -7.50 -13.52 8.91
N ASP A 116 -7.89 -12.49 9.65
CA ASP A 116 -7.73 -12.41 11.12
C ASP A 116 -8.56 -13.49 11.84
N LEU A 117 -9.75 -13.83 11.33
CA LEU A 117 -10.55 -14.95 11.84
C LEU A 117 -9.82 -16.30 11.75
N THR A 118 -8.87 -16.44 10.83
CA THR A 118 -8.07 -17.67 10.65
C THR A 118 -6.77 -17.67 11.46
N ILE A 119 -6.47 -16.65 12.26
CA ILE A 119 -5.17 -16.53 12.93
C ILE A 119 -4.90 -17.67 13.92
N LEU A 120 -5.92 -18.13 14.66
CA LEU A 120 -5.79 -19.23 15.62
C LEU A 120 -5.49 -20.56 14.93
N HIS A 121 -6.00 -20.74 13.70
CA HIS A 121 -5.64 -21.88 12.87
C HIS A 121 -4.19 -21.77 12.41
N ALA A 122 -3.77 -20.61 11.94
CA ALA A 122 -2.41 -20.37 11.46
C ALA A 122 -1.34 -20.54 12.57
N LEU A 123 -1.71 -20.29 13.83
CA LEU A 123 -0.87 -20.53 15.00
C LEU A 123 -0.80 -22.01 15.42
N GLY A 124 -1.66 -22.87 14.88
CA GLY A 124 -1.79 -24.27 15.32
C GLY A 124 -2.48 -24.43 16.68
N VAL A 125 -3.04 -23.36 17.26
CA VAL A 125 -3.72 -23.38 18.57
C VAL A 125 -5.08 -24.06 18.46
N HIS A 126 -5.87 -23.71 17.45
CA HIS A 126 -7.19 -24.29 17.22
C HIS A 126 -7.41 -24.53 15.73
N PRO A 127 -7.01 -25.71 15.20
CA PRO A 127 -7.27 -26.06 13.81
C PRO A 127 -8.77 -26.24 13.56
N VAL A 128 -9.22 -25.78 12.41
CA VAL A 128 -10.63 -25.72 12.01
C VAL A 128 -10.77 -26.10 10.55
N ALA A 129 -11.82 -26.85 10.22
CA ALA A 129 -12.06 -27.34 8.86
C ALA A 129 -12.47 -26.22 7.87
N TRP A 130 -13.08 -25.15 8.39
CA TRP A 130 -13.53 -24.01 7.59
C TRP A 130 -12.41 -23.01 7.26
N ASN A 131 -11.17 -23.23 7.71
CA ASN A 131 -10.04 -22.34 7.44
C ASN A 131 -9.81 -22.13 5.93
N THR A 132 -9.68 -23.22 5.17
CA THR A 132 -9.41 -23.16 3.73
C THR A 132 -10.49 -22.38 2.96
N PRO A 133 -11.80 -22.68 3.08
CA PRO A 133 -12.81 -21.93 2.34
C PRO A 133 -12.89 -20.44 2.76
N VAL A 134 -12.74 -20.13 4.05
CA VAL A 134 -12.70 -18.74 4.52
C VAL A 134 -11.49 -17.99 3.95
N LEU A 135 -10.32 -18.63 3.93
CA LEU A 135 -9.11 -18.03 3.41
C LEU A 135 -9.21 -17.81 1.90
N VAL A 136 -9.75 -18.77 1.14
CA VAL A 136 -10.02 -18.59 -0.30
C VAL A 136 -10.90 -17.37 -0.54
N GLU A 137 -11.96 -17.18 0.24
CA GLU A 137 -12.82 -16.00 0.11
C GLU A 137 -12.10 -14.71 0.49
N ALA A 138 -11.28 -14.73 1.55
CA ALA A 138 -10.44 -13.61 1.95
C ALA A 138 -9.52 -13.17 0.80
N PHE A 139 -8.83 -14.12 0.14
CA PHE A 139 -7.95 -13.82 -0.99
C PHE A 139 -8.71 -13.31 -2.22
N LYS A 140 -9.96 -13.72 -2.46
CA LYS A 140 -10.80 -13.10 -3.51
C LYS A 140 -11.10 -11.64 -3.20
N PHE A 141 -11.48 -11.31 -1.97
CA PHE A 141 -11.70 -9.93 -1.57
C PHE A 141 -10.42 -9.08 -1.67
N TRP A 142 -9.27 -9.67 -1.35
CA TRP A 142 -7.98 -9.00 -1.56
C TRP A 142 -7.75 -8.70 -3.04
N PHE A 143 -7.98 -9.68 -3.93
CA PHE A 143 -7.90 -9.49 -5.37
C PHE A 143 -8.83 -8.37 -5.86
N TYR A 144 -10.11 -8.40 -5.46
CA TYR A 144 -11.09 -7.38 -5.88
C TYR A 144 -10.69 -5.98 -5.41
N SER A 145 -10.17 -5.87 -4.18
CA SER A 145 -9.66 -4.59 -3.68
C SER A 145 -8.52 -4.06 -4.55
N LEU A 146 -7.50 -4.89 -4.84
CA LEU A 146 -6.38 -4.49 -5.68
C LEU A 146 -6.82 -4.16 -7.11
N ALA A 147 -7.75 -4.92 -7.68
CA ALA A 147 -8.31 -4.66 -9.01
C ALA A 147 -9.01 -3.29 -9.08
N LEU A 148 -9.87 -2.99 -8.10
CA LEU A 148 -10.52 -1.67 -7.98
C LEU A 148 -9.50 -0.55 -7.74
N SER A 149 -8.43 -0.84 -7.00
CA SER A 149 -7.34 0.10 -6.75
C SER A 149 -6.59 0.49 -8.03
N VAL A 150 -6.18 -0.51 -8.82
CA VAL A 150 -5.54 -0.30 -10.12
C VAL A 150 -6.49 0.39 -11.09
N PHE A 151 -7.75 -0.05 -11.16
CA PHE A 151 -8.77 0.56 -12.01
C PHE A 151 -8.98 2.04 -11.69
N GLY A 152 -9.19 2.38 -10.40
CA GLY A 152 -9.32 3.76 -9.95
C GLY A 152 -8.09 4.61 -10.28
N ALA A 153 -6.89 4.06 -10.12
CA ALA A 153 -5.65 4.77 -10.44
C ALA A 153 -5.46 5.01 -11.95
N VAL A 154 -5.80 4.02 -12.79
CA VAL A 154 -5.78 4.14 -14.26
C VAL A 154 -6.79 5.18 -14.72
N CYS A 155 -8.03 5.11 -14.22
CA CYS A 155 -9.02 6.12 -14.56
C CYS A 155 -8.60 7.51 -14.10
N GLY A 156 -8.04 7.65 -12.89
CA GLY A 156 -7.47 8.90 -12.42
C GLY A 156 -6.42 9.48 -13.37
N LEU A 157 -5.53 8.65 -13.91
CA LEU A 157 -4.50 9.07 -14.88
C LEU A 157 -5.12 9.51 -16.22
N LEU A 158 -6.14 8.80 -16.70
CA LEU A 158 -6.84 9.10 -17.95
C LEU A 158 -7.64 10.40 -17.84
N PHE A 159 -8.40 10.59 -16.76
CA PHE A 159 -9.26 11.78 -16.59
C PHE A 159 -8.48 13.02 -16.13
N THR A 160 -7.33 12.87 -15.46
CA THR A 160 -6.41 13.98 -15.18
C THR A 160 -5.73 14.52 -16.45
N SER A 161 -5.73 13.76 -17.55
CA SER A 161 -5.18 14.20 -18.83
C SER A 161 -6.17 15.01 -19.68
N SER A 162 -7.46 15.06 -19.29
CA SER A 162 -8.53 15.64 -20.11
C SER A 162 -9.12 16.95 -19.58
N SER A 163 -8.58 17.52 -18.50
CA SER A 163 -9.06 18.82 -17.98
C SER A 163 -8.04 19.91 -18.29
N PRO A 164 -8.34 20.89 -19.17
CA PRO A 164 -7.72 22.19 -19.05
C PRO A 164 -8.19 22.80 -17.73
N ALA A 165 -7.27 23.51 -17.07
CA ALA A 165 -7.43 24.19 -15.80
C ALA A 165 -8.88 24.61 -15.47
N SER A 166 -9.42 24.10 -14.36
CA SER A 166 -10.58 24.73 -13.72
C SER A 166 -10.46 24.63 -12.20
N ASN A 167 -9.91 25.72 -11.66
CA ASN A 167 -10.34 26.44 -10.46
C ASN A 167 -10.44 25.71 -9.11
N LYS A 168 -9.46 26.08 -8.27
CA LYS A 168 -9.56 26.29 -6.82
C LYS A 168 -10.97 26.67 -6.36
N THR A 169 -11.47 25.95 -5.36
CA THR A 169 -12.42 26.49 -4.38
C THR A 169 -11.82 26.33 -2.99
N SER A 170 -11.03 27.32 -2.60
CA SER A 170 -10.77 27.64 -1.20
C SER A 170 -11.72 28.78 -0.83
N ASN A 171 -12.72 28.49 0.00
CA ASN A 171 -13.46 29.52 0.72
C ASN A 171 -12.53 30.16 1.76
N ASN A 172 -12.18 31.43 1.58
CA ASN A 172 -12.34 32.41 2.65
C ASN A 172 -12.22 33.85 2.13
N GLU A 173 -12.97 34.71 2.79
CA GLU A 173 -13.43 36.02 2.37
C GLU A 173 -12.36 37.13 2.35
N LYS A 174 -12.55 38.04 1.38
CA LYS A 174 -12.34 39.52 1.41
C LYS A 174 -11.12 40.08 2.18
N THR A 175 -10.23 40.77 1.47
CA THR A 175 -10.02 42.24 1.59
C THR A 175 -9.16 42.77 0.41
N LYS A 176 -9.46 44.00 0.01
CA LYS A 176 -9.05 44.76 -1.19
C LYS A 176 -7.55 45.14 -1.28
N GLU A 177 -7.02 44.99 -2.50
CA GLU A 177 -6.30 45.97 -3.34
C GLU A 177 -5.04 46.71 -2.81
N ASN A 178 -3.84 46.39 -3.36
CA ASN A 178 -3.05 47.34 -4.18
C ASN A 178 -1.86 46.71 -4.94
N LYS A 179 -1.43 47.43 -5.99
CA LYS A 179 -0.62 47.07 -7.17
C LYS A 179 0.89 46.80 -6.98
N ASN A 180 1.42 46.03 -7.95
CA ASN A 180 2.76 45.99 -8.56
C ASN A 180 3.97 45.45 -7.75
N ALA A 181 4.46 44.26 -8.14
CA ALA A 181 5.84 44.04 -8.57
C ALA A 181 6.01 42.63 -9.16
N GLU A 182 6.49 42.59 -10.40
CA GLU A 182 6.92 41.44 -11.18
C GLU A 182 8.17 40.79 -10.56
N LYS A 183 8.17 39.47 -10.33
CA LYS A 183 9.19 38.47 -10.77
C LYS A 183 9.20 37.19 -9.91
N THR A 184 8.93 36.09 -10.62
CA THR A 184 9.33 34.70 -10.34
C THR A 184 8.60 33.95 -9.21
N ALA A 185 7.35 33.57 -9.48
CA ALA A 185 6.74 32.41 -8.80
C ALA A 185 7.19 31.12 -9.53
N PRO A 186 7.83 30.15 -8.85
CA PRO A 186 8.24 28.91 -9.50
C PRO A 186 7.04 27.96 -9.61
N ASN A 187 6.71 27.53 -10.82
CA ASN A 187 6.08 26.24 -11.22
C ASN A 187 5.52 25.31 -10.10
N THR A 188 4.57 25.77 -9.27
CA THR A 188 4.02 24.94 -8.19
C THR A 188 2.96 23.96 -8.70
N ASP A 189 2.14 24.38 -9.68
CA ASP A 189 1.05 23.57 -10.23
C ASP A 189 1.57 22.38 -11.07
N ASP A 190 2.61 22.57 -11.88
CA ASP A 190 3.23 21.49 -12.66
C ASP A 190 3.92 20.44 -11.76
N SER A 191 4.51 20.89 -10.65
CA SER A 191 5.16 20.01 -9.67
C SER A 191 4.13 19.13 -8.95
N GLN A 192 2.99 19.70 -8.56
CA GLN A 192 1.92 18.98 -7.87
C GLN A 192 1.23 17.97 -8.79
N ALA A 193 0.92 18.34 -10.03
CA ALA A 193 0.35 17.41 -11.02
C ALA A 193 1.30 16.24 -11.33
N LYS A 194 2.61 16.51 -11.45
CA LYS A 194 3.63 15.47 -11.65
C LYS A 194 3.75 14.53 -10.45
N ALA A 195 3.68 15.07 -9.23
CA ALA A 195 3.69 14.26 -8.00
C ALA A 195 2.46 13.34 -7.91
N GLN A 196 1.26 13.86 -8.23
CA GLN A 196 0.04 13.06 -8.27
C GLN A 196 0.11 11.94 -9.30
N ARG A 197 0.56 12.23 -10.54
CA ARG A 197 0.76 11.19 -11.57
C ARG A 197 1.76 10.13 -11.11
N THR A 198 2.85 10.54 -10.46
CA THR A 198 3.86 9.62 -9.93
C THR A 198 3.26 8.72 -8.85
N ALA A 199 2.45 9.27 -7.94
CA ALA A 199 1.76 8.48 -6.91
C ALA A 199 0.79 7.45 -7.51
N LEU A 200 0.01 7.84 -8.53
CA LEU A 200 -0.89 6.93 -9.24
C LEU A 200 -0.11 5.81 -9.96
N MET A 201 1.00 6.14 -10.62
CA MET A 201 1.86 5.14 -11.26
C MET A 201 2.45 4.16 -10.24
N LYS A 202 2.95 4.66 -9.10
CA LYS A 202 3.44 3.79 -8.02
C LYS A 202 2.35 2.84 -7.52
N ARG A 203 1.12 3.34 -7.35
CA ARG A 203 -0.04 2.54 -6.94
C ARG A 203 -0.36 1.45 -7.96
N ILE A 204 -0.40 1.77 -9.26
CA ILE A 204 -0.62 0.79 -10.33
C ILE A 204 0.45 -0.31 -10.30
N VAL A 205 1.73 0.06 -10.19
CA VAL A 205 2.83 -0.91 -10.17
C VAL A 205 2.77 -1.78 -8.91
N ALA A 206 2.59 -1.18 -7.73
CA ALA A 206 2.57 -1.91 -6.47
C ALA A 206 1.36 -2.85 -6.38
N ASP A 207 0.15 -2.33 -6.64
CA ASP A 207 -1.08 -3.10 -6.52
C ASP A 207 -1.21 -4.13 -7.66
N GLY A 208 -0.71 -3.82 -8.86
CA GLY A 208 -0.66 -4.77 -9.98
C GLY A 208 0.27 -5.94 -9.72
N CYS A 209 1.45 -5.71 -9.13
CA CYS A 209 2.34 -6.78 -8.69
C CYS A 209 1.71 -7.61 -7.57
N ASP A 210 1.05 -6.96 -6.62
CA ASP A 210 0.40 -7.63 -5.48
C ASP A 210 -0.82 -8.46 -5.90
N LEU A 211 -1.51 -8.10 -6.97
CA LEU A 211 -2.71 -8.78 -7.47
C LEU A 211 -2.43 -10.22 -7.95
N LEU A 212 -1.18 -10.51 -8.31
CA LEU A 212 -0.75 -11.85 -8.71
C LEU A 212 -0.80 -12.84 -7.53
N ILE A 213 -0.58 -12.37 -6.31
CA ILE A 213 -0.53 -13.21 -5.10
C ILE A 213 -1.89 -13.84 -4.82
N PRO A 214 -3.00 -13.08 -4.63
CA PRO A 214 -4.32 -13.67 -4.49
C PRO A 214 -4.80 -14.37 -5.75
N GLY A 215 -4.40 -13.89 -6.94
CA GLY A 215 -4.76 -14.53 -8.21
C GLY A 215 -4.25 -15.96 -8.32
N VAL A 216 -3.00 -16.21 -7.93
CA VAL A 216 -2.43 -17.56 -7.88
C VAL A 216 -3.01 -18.37 -6.73
N PHE A 217 -3.17 -17.78 -5.54
CA PHE A 217 -3.71 -18.49 -4.38
C PHE A 217 -5.12 -19.05 -4.62
N VAL A 218 -5.99 -18.27 -5.28
CA VAL A 218 -7.36 -18.70 -5.62
C VAL A 218 -7.38 -19.65 -6.83
N GLY A 219 -6.28 -19.75 -7.58
CA GLY A 219 -6.16 -20.60 -8.78
C GLY A 219 -6.66 -19.94 -10.07
N TRP A 220 -6.83 -18.62 -10.09
CA TRP A 220 -7.21 -17.88 -11.30
C TRP A 220 -6.03 -17.63 -12.25
N MET A 221 -4.80 -17.68 -11.73
CA MET A 221 -3.57 -17.45 -12.48
C MET A 221 -2.57 -18.58 -12.24
N GLN A 222 -1.84 -18.97 -13.28
CA GLN A 222 -0.74 -19.94 -13.19
C GLN A 222 0.58 -19.20 -13.42
N ILE A 223 1.20 -18.76 -12.33
CA ILE A 223 2.48 -18.04 -12.35
C ILE A 223 3.44 -18.81 -11.46
N SER A 224 4.69 -18.96 -11.89
CA SER A 224 5.72 -19.64 -11.10
C SER A 224 6.00 -18.90 -9.78
N ASP A 225 6.25 -19.64 -8.70
CA ASP A 225 6.57 -19.10 -7.38
C ASP A 225 7.74 -18.09 -7.39
N LEU A 226 8.76 -18.33 -8.22
CA LEU A 226 9.89 -17.40 -8.37
C LEU A 226 9.43 -16.00 -8.82
N MET A 227 8.52 -15.95 -9.79
CA MET A 227 7.98 -14.68 -10.28
C MET A 227 7.12 -13.99 -9.22
N ILE A 228 6.35 -14.74 -8.43
CA ILE A 228 5.57 -14.20 -7.31
C ILE A 228 6.49 -13.57 -6.26
N SER A 229 7.61 -14.22 -5.95
CA SER A 229 8.58 -13.67 -5.01
C SER A 229 9.24 -12.40 -5.54
N VAL A 230 9.60 -12.36 -6.83
CA VAL A 230 10.17 -11.16 -7.47
C VAL A 230 9.16 -10.00 -7.48
N THR A 231 7.90 -10.25 -7.85
CA THR A 231 6.87 -9.21 -7.87
C THR A 231 6.57 -8.70 -6.46
N MET A 232 6.64 -9.58 -5.45
CA MET A 232 6.56 -9.20 -4.04
C MET A 232 7.72 -8.27 -3.61
N VAL A 233 8.95 -8.50 -4.09
CA VAL A 233 10.07 -7.57 -3.83
C VAL A 233 9.76 -6.20 -4.45
N ILE A 234 9.36 -6.17 -5.73
CA ILE A 234 9.06 -4.93 -6.45
C ILE A 234 7.98 -4.12 -5.73
N SER A 235 6.84 -4.73 -5.41
CA SER A 235 5.74 -4.02 -4.73
C SER A 235 6.14 -3.54 -3.34
N THR A 236 6.94 -4.32 -2.61
CA THR A 236 7.44 -3.96 -1.27
C THR A 236 8.37 -2.76 -1.33
N VAL A 237 9.30 -2.71 -2.29
CA VAL A 237 10.23 -1.59 -2.46
C VAL A 237 9.49 -0.33 -2.88
N VAL A 238 8.56 -0.44 -3.84
CA VAL A 238 7.77 0.71 -4.32
C VAL A 238 6.90 1.29 -3.20
N SER A 239 6.15 0.45 -2.50
CA SER A 239 5.28 0.90 -1.39
C SER A 239 6.05 1.27 -0.11
N GLY A 240 7.22 0.66 0.10
CA GLY A 240 8.11 0.96 1.23
C GLY A 240 8.76 2.33 1.13
N GLY A 241 9.00 2.85 -0.07
CA GLY A 241 9.58 4.17 -0.27
C GLY A 241 8.72 5.31 0.29
N ASP A 242 7.41 5.24 0.13
CA ASP A 242 6.49 6.27 0.66
C ASP A 242 6.38 6.17 2.19
N ALA A 243 6.37 4.94 2.72
CA ALA A 243 6.43 4.71 4.17
C ALA A 243 7.77 5.17 4.78
N TRP A 244 8.87 5.03 4.04
CA TRP A 244 10.18 5.50 4.47
C TRP A 244 10.21 7.02 4.64
N VAL A 245 9.69 7.75 3.65
CA VAL A 245 9.62 9.23 3.71
C VAL A 245 8.78 9.66 4.90
N LYS A 246 7.58 9.08 5.06
CA LYS A 246 6.68 9.38 6.18
C LYS A 246 7.30 9.08 7.55
N ALA A 247 8.16 8.07 7.65
CA ALA A 247 8.84 7.74 8.91
C ALA A 247 9.96 8.73 9.29
N GLN A 248 10.36 9.63 8.40
CA GLN A 248 11.37 10.66 8.70
C GLN A 248 10.78 12.00 9.12
N GLU A 249 9.46 12.17 9.00
CA GLU A 249 8.70 13.34 9.44
C GLU A 249 8.58 13.36 10.97
#